data_AF-A0A8X7CG09-F1
#
_entry.id   AF-A0A8X7CG09-F1
#
_cell.length_a   1.000
_cell.length_b   1.000
_cell.length_c   1.000
_cell.angle_alpha   90.00
_cell.angle_beta   90.00
_cell.angle_gamma   90.00
#
_symmetry.space_group_name_H-M   'P 1'
#
loop_
_entity.id
_entity.type
_entity.pdbx_description
1 polymer ?
#
loop_
_entity_poly.entity_id
_entity_poly.type
_entity_poly.pdbx_seq_one_letter_code
_entity_poly.pdbx_strand_id
1 'polypeptide(L)'
;MLQQRLDIAGIEITEARISHLAYSSEIAQAMLRRQQAHAITSARRHIVQNAIGIVEEVIAHFEKNKSLQLDGKQKVQLINNLLIALISEQDAQPTISLDNN
;
A
#
# COMPACT_ATOMS: atom_id res chain seq x y z
N MET A 1 7.04 -32.75 -25.29
CA MET A 1 6.45 -33.46 -24.13
C MET A 1 5.17 -34.22 -24.48
N LEU A 2 4.07 -33.59 -24.93
CA LEU A 2 2.84 -34.32 -25.33
C LEU A 2 2.78 -34.63 -26.84
N GLN A 3 2.98 -33.65 -27.72
CA GLN A 3 3.00 -33.84 -29.19
C GLN A 3 3.99 -34.95 -29.62
N GLN A 4 5.23 -34.90 -29.12
CA GLN A 4 6.26 -35.89 -29.41
C GLN A 4 5.91 -37.33 -29.01
N ARG A 5 4.99 -37.53 -28.05
CA ARG A 5 4.53 -38.86 -27.65
C ARG A 5 3.42 -39.40 -28.56
N LEU A 6 2.69 -38.52 -29.23
CA LEU A 6 1.55 -38.84 -30.10
C LEU A 6 1.93 -38.87 -31.59
N ASP A 7 3.13 -38.39 -31.92
CA ASP A 7 3.70 -38.34 -33.26
C ASP A 7 3.80 -39.72 -33.93
N ILE A 8 4.06 -40.77 -33.14
CA ILE A 8 4.13 -42.17 -33.60
C ILE A 8 2.77 -42.66 -34.15
N ALA A 9 1.67 -42.06 -33.68
CA ALA A 9 0.33 -42.35 -34.15
C ALA A 9 -0.16 -41.39 -35.24
N GLY A 10 0.67 -40.43 -35.68
CA GLY A 10 0.31 -39.42 -36.68
C GLY A 10 -0.74 -38.40 -36.19
N ILE A 11 -0.86 -38.19 -34.87
CA ILE A 11 -1.88 -37.31 -34.28
C ILE A 11 -1.29 -35.92 -34.03
N GLU A 12 -1.92 -34.90 -34.60
CA GLU A 12 -1.59 -33.48 -34.40
C GLU A 12 -2.48 -32.87 -33.30
N ILE A 13 -1.87 -32.24 -32.29
CA ILE A 13 -2.59 -31.58 -31.20
C ILE A 13 -2.83 -30.11 -31.57
N THR A 14 -4.09 -29.77 -31.89
CA THR A 14 -4.47 -28.38 -32.17
C THR A 14 -4.59 -27.53 -30.90
N GLU A 15 -5.07 -28.09 -29.79
CA GLU A 15 -5.09 -27.43 -28.47
C GLU A 15 -4.85 -28.43 -27.33
N ALA A 16 -4.20 -27.97 -26.26
CA ALA A 16 -4.08 -28.71 -25.02
C ALA A 16 -4.42 -27.80 -23.83
N ARG A 17 -5.35 -28.24 -22.98
CA ARG A 17 -5.79 -27.51 -21.78
C ARG A 17 -5.49 -28.32 -20.52
N ILE A 18 -4.99 -27.66 -19.49
CA ILE A 18 -4.88 -28.24 -18.16
C ILE A 18 -6.25 -28.12 -17.48
N SER A 19 -6.98 -29.23 -17.39
CA SER A 19 -8.32 -29.26 -16.79
C SER A 19 -8.32 -29.34 -15.27
N HIS A 20 -7.21 -29.79 -14.67
CA HIS A 20 -7.08 -29.92 -13.23
C HIS A 20 -5.63 -29.68 -12.80
N LEU A 21 -5.43 -28.71 -11.92
CA LEU A 21 -4.16 -28.47 -11.26
C LEU A 21 -4.36 -28.80 -9.78
N ALA A 22 -3.88 -29.98 -9.37
CA ALA A 22 -3.99 -30.46 -8.00
C ALA A 22 -3.01 -29.69 -7.10
N TYR A 23 -3.36 -28.46 -6.73
CA TYR A 23 -2.77 -27.84 -5.54
C TYR A 23 -3.38 -28.50 -4.30
N SER A 24 -2.56 -28.85 -3.30
CA SER A 24 -3.11 -29.24 -2.00
C SER A 24 -3.89 -28.08 -1.39
N SER A 25 -4.99 -28.39 -0.69
CA SER A 25 -5.84 -27.37 -0.05
C SER A 25 -5.05 -26.44 0.88
N GLU A 26 -4.00 -26.97 1.51
CA GLU A 26 -3.07 -26.25 2.38
C GLU A 26 -2.27 -25.17 1.62
N ILE A 27 -1.76 -25.48 0.41
CA ILE A 27 -0.99 -24.53 -0.40
C ILE A 27 -1.91 -23.43 -0.96
N ALA A 28 -3.15 -23.76 -1.31
CA ALA A 28 -4.14 -22.78 -1.74
C ALA A 28 -4.47 -21.76 -0.63
N GLN A 29 -4.66 -22.23 0.62
CA GLN A 29 -4.90 -21.36 1.77
C GLN A 29 -3.68 -20.49 2.12
N ALA A 30 -2.47 -21.05 2.05
CA ALA A 30 -1.23 -20.30 2.26
C ALA A 30 -1.04 -19.21 1.19
N MET A 31 -1.32 -19.54 -0.08
CA MET A 31 -1.24 -18.59 -1.19
C MET A 31 -2.27 -17.47 -1.06
N LEU A 32 -3.52 -17.79 -0.70
CA LEU A 32 -4.57 -16.80 -0.46
C LEU A 32 -4.20 -15.84 0.68
N ARG A 33 -3.71 -16.37 1.81
CA ARG A 33 -3.24 -15.54 2.94
C ARG A 33 -2.12 -14.58 2.52
N ARG A 34 -1.17 -15.06 1.71
CA ARG A 34 -0.08 -14.22 1.19
C ARG A 34 -0.60 -13.13 0.24
N GLN A 35 -1.53 -13.46 -0.65
CA GLN A 35 -2.15 -12.49 -1.56
C GLN A 35 -2.91 -11.40 -0.77
N GLN A 36 -3.67 -11.80 0.25
CA GLN A 36 -4.37 -10.85 1.12
C GLN A 36 -3.40 -9.96 1.90
N ALA A 37 -2.33 -10.51 2.49
CA ALA A 37 -1.31 -9.72 3.18
C ALA A 37 -0.64 -8.70 2.23
N HIS A 38 -0.38 -9.09 0.99
CA HIS A 38 0.14 -8.19 -0.04
C HIS A 38 -0.86 -7.08 -0.41
N ALA A 39 -2.14 -7.43 -0.58
CA ALA A 39 -3.21 -6.47 -0.87
C ALA A 39 -3.37 -5.45 0.27
N ILE A 40 -3.39 -5.92 1.53
CA ILE A 40 -3.48 -5.06 2.73
C ILE A 40 -2.27 -4.11 2.79
N THR A 41 -1.06 -4.64 2.59
CA THR A 41 0.16 -3.82 2.61
C THR A 41 0.15 -2.78 1.50
N SER A 42 -0.33 -3.14 0.31
CA SER A 42 -0.44 -2.22 -0.83
C SER A 42 -1.46 -1.12 -0.55
N ALA A 43 -2.63 -1.47 0.00
CA ALA A 43 -3.64 -0.49 0.41
C ALA A 43 -3.10 0.49 1.47
N ARG A 44 -2.41 -0.03 2.50
CA ARG A 44 -1.77 0.82 3.52
C ARG A 44 -0.72 1.77 2.94
N ARG A 45 0.09 1.30 1.99
CA ARG A 45 1.07 2.16 1.29
C ARG A 45 0.36 3.28 0.53
N HIS A 46 -0.74 2.98 -0.16
CA HIS A 46 -1.51 4.01 -0.86
C HIS A 46 -2.11 5.05 0.12
N ILE A 47 -2.66 4.63 1.26
CA ILE A 47 -3.18 5.56 2.28
C ILE A 47 -2.08 6.51 2.74
N VAL A 48 -0.91 5.99 3.10
CA VAL A 48 0.24 6.79 3.56
C VAL A 48 0.70 7.77 2.49
N GLN A 49 0.79 7.35 1.22
CA GLN A 49 1.18 8.22 0.11
C GLN A 49 0.21 9.39 -0.07
N ASN A 50 -1.09 9.14 0.00
CA ASN A 50 -2.10 10.20 -0.09
C ASN A 50 -1.99 11.16 1.11
N ALA A 51 -1.79 10.63 2.32
CA ALA A 51 -1.62 11.45 3.52
C ALA A 51 -0.39 12.37 3.43
N ILE A 52 0.74 11.90 2.89
CA ILE A 52 1.93 12.73 2.67
C ILE A 52 1.61 13.88 1.72
N GLY A 53 0.92 13.63 0.62
CA GLY A 53 0.52 14.69 -0.32
C GLY A 53 -0.35 15.77 0.33
N ILE A 54 -1.32 15.38 1.16
CA ILE A 54 -2.15 16.32 1.92
C ILE A 54 -1.29 17.19 2.85
N VAL A 55 -0.30 16.60 3.55
CA VAL A 55 0.60 17.36 4.43
C VAL A 55 1.47 18.34 3.65
N GLU A 56 1.99 17.93 2.49
CA GLU A 56 2.78 18.80 1.61
C GLU A 56 1.97 20.02 1.14
N GLU A 57 0.71 19.80 0.73
CA GLU A 57 -0.20 20.89 0.31
C GLU A 57 -0.48 21.88 1.44
N VAL A 58 -0.73 21.37 2.65
CA VAL A 58 -0.99 22.20 3.84
C VAL A 58 0.23 23.07 4.18
N ILE A 59 1.43 22.49 4.17
CA ILE A 59 2.67 23.23 4.44
C ILE A 59 2.92 24.29 3.37
N ALA A 60 2.77 23.94 2.10
CA ALA A 60 2.93 24.88 0.99
C ALA A 60 1.94 26.05 1.10
N HIS A 61 0.70 25.79 1.54
CA HIS A 61 -0.30 26.82 1.78
C HIS A 61 0.14 27.81 2.87
N PHE A 62 0.67 27.32 4.00
CA PHE A 62 1.16 28.19 5.09
C PHE A 62 2.41 28.98 4.69
N GLU A 63 3.35 28.36 3.98
CA GLU A 63 4.55 29.04 3.48
C GLU A 63 4.20 30.15 2.49
N LYS A 64 3.23 29.92 1.59
CA LYS A 64 2.76 30.91 0.61
C LYS A 64 2.09 32.12 1.26
N ASN A 65 1.30 31.89 2.31
CA ASN A 65 0.58 32.96 3.00
C ASN A 65 1.44 33.73 4.02
N LYS A 66 2.73 33.37 4.18
CA LYS A 66 3.67 33.94 5.16
C LYS A 66 3.13 33.98 6.60
N SER A 67 2.07 33.22 6.90
CA SER A 67 1.37 33.29 8.19
C SER A 67 2.05 32.46 9.28
N LEU A 68 3.02 31.62 8.91
CA LEU A 68 3.73 30.73 9.83
C LEU A 68 5.25 30.78 9.57
N GLN A 69 6.01 31.32 10.52
CA GLN A 69 7.45 31.08 10.59
C GLN A 69 7.68 29.85 11.47
N LEU A 70 7.81 28.69 10.84
CA LEU A 70 8.17 27.45 11.53
C LEU A 70 9.69 27.30 11.54
N ASP A 71 10.27 27.14 12.73
CA ASP A 71 11.62 26.59 12.85
C ASP A 71 11.65 25.13 12.33
N GLY A 72 12.80 24.66 11.88
CA GLY A 72 12.99 23.30 11.36
C GLY A 72 12.49 22.22 12.31
N LYS A 73 12.64 22.42 13.64
CA LYS A 73 12.07 21.50 14.64
C LYS A 73 10.55 21.50 14.67
N GLN A 74 9.93 22.69 14.64
CA GLN A 74 8.48 22.85 14.67
C GLN A 74 7.83 22.26 13.40
N LYS A 75 8.49 22.43 12.24
CA LYS A 75 8.05 21.84 10.96
C LYS A 75 7.99 20.31 11.02
N VAL A 76 9.04 19.68 11.56
CA VAL A 76 9.09 18.21 11.71
C VAL A 76 8.00 17.70 12.67
N GLN A 77 7.78 18.40 13.79
CA GLN A 77 6.71 18.05 14.73
C GLN A 77 5.32 18.18 14.11
N LEU A 78 5.06 19.26 13.36
CA LEU A 78 3.80 19.47 12.66
C LEU A 78 3.54 18.36 11.63
N ILE A 79 4.54 18.02 10.80
CA ILE A 79 4.43 16.93 9.82
C ILE A 79 4.07 15.63 10.52
N ASN A 80 4.79 15.28 11.59
CA ASN A 80 4.54 14.04 12.33
C ASN A 80 3.11 14.00 12.91
N ASN A 81 2.66 15.10 13.52
CA ASN A 81 1.34 15.18 14.12
C ASN A 81 0.23 15.10 13.06
N LEU A 82 0.41 15.75 11.90
CA LEU A 82 -0.55 15.67 10.80
C LEU A 82 -0.59 14.27 10.19
N LEU A 83 0.56 13.62 9.99
CA LEU A 83 0.62 12.24 9.51
C LEU A 83 -0.07 11.27 10.47
N ILE A 84 0.16 11.40 11.78
CA ILE A 84 -0.52 10.60 12.79
C ILE A 84 -2.03 10.87 12.73
N ALA A 85 -2.46 12.13 12.65
CA ALA A 85 -3.88 12.46 12.59
C ALA A 85 -4.59 11.94 11.33
N LEU A 86 -3.90 11.92 10.18
CA LEU A 86 -4.45 11.44 8.91
C LEU A 86 -4.48 9.92 8.78
N ILE A 87 -3.54 9.22 9.41
CA ILE A 87 -3.36 7.76 9.25
C ILE A 87 -3.92 6.98 10.45
N SER A 88 -4.14 7.62 11.60
CA SER A 88 -4.66 6.96 12.79
C SER A 88 -6.10 6.48 12.58
N GLU A 89 -6.33 5.18 12.77
CA GLU A 89 -7.66 4.54 12.79
C GLU A 89 -8.44 4.85 14.08
N GLN A 90 -7.78 5.37 15.12
CA GLN A 90 -8.40 5.89 16.34
C GLN A 90 -8.35 7.41 16.34
N ASP A 91 -9.42 8.09 16.78
CA ASP A 91 -9.52 9.55 16.85
C ASP A 91 -8.26 10.18 17.47
N ALA A 92 -7.36 10.65 16.62
CA ALA A 92 -6.09 11.23 17.05
C ALA A 92 -6.38 12.61 17.64
N GLN A 93 -6.02 12.82 18.91
CA GLN A 93 -6.06 14.14 19.54
C GLN A 93 -4.76 14.88 19.21
N PRO A 94 -4.79 15.95 18.39
CA PRO A 94 -3.59 16.71 18.07
C PRO A 94 -3.15 17.53 19.29
N THR A 95 -2.07 17.12 19.96
CA THR A 95 -1.42 17.90 21.01
C THR A 95 -0.41 18.86 20.38
N ILE A 96 -0.81 20.12 20.21
CA ILE A 96 0.11 21.22 19.92
C ILE A 96 0.24 22.03 21.20
N SER A 97 1.39 21.94 21.90
CA SER A 97 1.72 22.89 22.97
C SER A 97 2.23 24.17 22.33
N LEU A 98 1.39 25.20 22.29
CA LEU A 98 1.86 26.57 22.09
C LEU A 98 2.37 27.06 23.45
N ASP A 99 3.67 26.88 23.71
CA ASP A 99 4.33 27.55 24.84
C ASP A 99 4.34 29.06 24.56
N ASN A 100 3.29 29.74 25.02
CA ASN A 100 3.24 31.19 25.09
C ASN A 100 4.12 31.64 26.25
N ASN A 101 5.22 32.30 25.91
CA ASN A 101 5.95 33.20 26.80
C ASN A 101 5.71 34.63 26.31
#